data_AF-A0A940VUM0-F1
#
_entry.id   AF-A0A940VUM0-F1
#
_cell.length_a   1.000
_cell.length_b   1.000
_cell.length_c   1.000
_cell.angle_alpha   90.00
_cell.angle_beta   90.00
_cell.angle_gamma   90.00
#
_symmetry.space_group_name_H-M   'P 1'
#
loop_
_entity.id
_entity.type
_entity.pdbx_description
1 polymer ?
#
loop_
_entity_poly.entity_id
_entity_poly.type
_entity_poly.pdbx_seq_one_letter_code
_entity_poly.pdbx_strand_id
1 'polypeptide(L)'
;MFKRQPLIAITLFLSGIIIWGTIHWLPLKFFFGPQKSPELPSTVYDYYQVIDEKTSQPLMHVPMIVNIGDEVITEDNKRYRVVKVEENRAYARFIEYINLERYHSPP
;
A
#
# COMPACT_ATOMS: atom_id res chain seq x y z
N MET A 1 -61.49 25.71 -1.18
CA MET A 1 -60.51 24.76 -0.60
C MET A 1 -59.41 24.41 -1.61
N PHE A 2 -58.71 25.41 -2.18
CA PHE A 2 -57.70 25.24 -3.23
C PHE A 2 -56.59 26.29 -3.04
N LYS A 3 -55.65 26.07 -2.11
CA LYS A 3 -54.47 26.95 -1.95
C LYS A 3 -53.16 26.23 -1.59
N ARG A 4 -53.17 24.89 -1.44
CA ARG A 4 -51.99 24.12 -1.01
C ARG A 4 -51.20 23.45 -2.17
N GLN A 5 -51.81 23.33 -3.35
CA GLN A 5 -51.20 22.69 -4.51
C GLN A 5 -49.91 23.37 -5.04
N PRO A 6 -49.80 24.71 -5.14
CA PRO A 6 -48.54 25.32 -5.60
C PRO A 6 -47.42 25.19 -4.57
N LEU A 7 -47.77 25.12 -3.28
CA LEU A 7 -46.79 24.97 -2.20
C LEU A 7 -46.09 23.61 -2.26
N ILE A 8 -46.85 22.54 -2.53
CA ILE A 8 -46.34 21.16 -2.66
C ILE A 8 -45.38 21.05 -3.86
N ALA A 9 -45.75 21.66 -4.99
CA ALA A 9 -44.91 21.65 -6.20
C ALA A 9 -43.57 22.36 -5.96
N ILE A 10 -43.57 23.50 -5.29
CA ILE A 10 -42.35 24.24 -4.93
C ILE A 10 -41.47 23.43 -3.98
N THR A 11 -42.05 22.76 -2.98
CA THR A 11 -41.28 21.91 -2.06
C THR A 11 -40.62 20.73 -2.75
N LEU A 12 -41.28 20.11 -3.73
CA LEU A 12 -40.70 19.00 -4.52
C LEU A 12 -39.58 19.50 -5.46
N PHE A 13 -39.73 20.69 -6.02
CA PHE A 13 -38.70 21.27 -6.87
C PHE A 13 -37.43 21.63 -6.07
N LEU A 14 -37.61 22.24 -4.89
CA LEU A 14 -36.50 22.59 -4.01
C LEU A 14 -35.78 21.35 -3.45
N SER A 15 -36.51 20.29 -3.09
CA SER A 15 -35.88 19.04 -2.65
C SER A 15 -35.07 18.37 -3.76
N GLY A 16 -35.53 18.43 -5.01
CA GLY A 16 -34.78 17.93 -6.17
C GLY A 16 -33.43 18.63 -6.36
N ILE A 17 -33.40 19.96 -6.22
CA ILE A 17 -32.15 20.74 -6.32
C ILE A 17 -31.17 20.38 -5.20
N ILE A 18 -31.68 20.21 -3.98
CA ILE A 18 -30.86 19.83 -2.82
C ILE A 18 -30.25 18.44 -3.04
N ILE A 19 -31.04 17.46 -3.47
CA ILE A 19 -30.57 16.09 -3.76
C ILE A 19 -29.54 16.09 -4.89
N TRP A 20 -29.76 16.87 -5.94
CA TRP A 20 -28.80 17.01 -7.04
C TRP A 20 -27.48 17.59 -6.56
N GLY A 21 -27.53 18.67 -5.78
CA GLY A 21 -26.35 19.30 -5.20
C GLY A 21 -25.58 18.37 -4.27
N THR A 22 -26.26 17.61 -3.41
CA THR A 22 -25.59 16.66 -2.51
C THR A 22 -24.94 15.51 -3.25
N ILE A 23 -25.54 14.98 -4.32
CA ILE A 23 -24.94 13.90 -5.13
C ILE A 23 -23.62 14.34 -5.77
N HIS A 24 -23.52 15.58 -6.26
CA HIS A 24 -22.29 16.08 -6.88
C HIS A 24 -21.23 16.55 -5.87
N TRP A 25 -21.63 16.95 -4.66
CA TRP A 25 -20.70 17.39 -3.61
C TRP A 25 -20.21 16.23 -2.72
N LEU A 26 -21.00 15.16 -2.55
CA LEU A 26 -20.55 13.99 -1.80
C LEU A 26 -19.46 13.25 -2.59
N PRO A 27 -18.25 13.11 -2.06
CA PRO A 27 -17.26 12.27 -2.68
C PRO A 27 -17.69 10.82 -2.47
N LEU A 28 -18.17 10.19 -3.54
CA LEU A 28 -18.57 8.77 -3.63
C LEU A 28 -17.54 7.81 -3.01
N LYS A 29 -16.27 8.25 -2.89
CA LYS A 29 -15.17 7.57 -2.18
C LYS A 29 -15.48 7.20 -0.72
N PHE A 30 -16.47 7.81 -0.06
CA PHE A 30 -16.88 7.40 1.30
C PHE A 30 -17.76 6.15 1.33
N PHE A 31 -18.52 5.87 0.27
CA PHE A 31 -19.41 4.71 0.20
C PHE A 31 -18.71 3.48 -0.37
N PHE A 32 -17.78 3.69 -1.29
CA PHE A 32 -16.90 2.66 -1.80
C PHE A 32 -15.63 2.69 -0.95
N GLY A 33 -15.55 1.80 0.04
CA GLY A 33 -14.34 1.60 0.85
C GLY A 33 -13.10 1.37 -0.02
N PRO A 34 -11.89 1.34 0.56
CA PRO A 34 -10.66 1.20 -0.20
C PRO A 34 -10.81 0.04 -1.18
N GLN A 35 -10.89 0.38 -2.46
CA GLN A 35 -10.99 -0.59 -3.54
C GLN A 35 -9.77 -1.49 -3.38
N LYS A 36 -9.99 -2.75 -2.98
CA LYS A 36 -8.91 -3.75 -2.93
C LYS A 36 -8.30 -3.71 -4.32
N SER A 37 -7.09 -3.17 -4.42
CA SER A 37 -6.37 -3.06 -5.69
C SER A 37 -6.41 -4.44 -6.33
N PRO A 38 -6.64 -4.56 -7.65
CA PRO A 38 -6.62 -5.87 -8.30
C PRO A 38 -5.37 -6.61 -7.83
N GLU A 39 -5.55 -7.72 -7.13
CA GLU A 39 -4.44 -8.62 -6.82
C GLU A 39 -3.91 -9.06 -8.18
N LEU A 40 -2.81 -8.43 -8.61
CA LEU A 40 -2.03 -8.88 -9.74
C LEU A 40 -1.76 -10.38 -9.51
N PRO A 41 -1.85 -11.24 -10.54
CA PRO A 41 -1.48 -12.63 -10.40
C PRO A 41 -0.11 -12.70 -9.73
N SER A 42 -0.06 -13.36 -8.57
CA SER A 42 1.17 -13.54 -7.79
C SER A 42 2.09 -14.47 -8.58
N THR A 43 2.85 -13.91 -9.52
CA THR A 43 3.92 -14.63 -10.18
C THR A 43 4.98 -14.90 -9.13
N VAL A 44 5.18 -16.18 -8.82
CA VAL A 44 6.31 -16.62 -8.01
C VAL A 44 7.53 -16.62 -8.92
N TYR A 45 8.56 -15.87 -8.55
CA TYR A 45 9.81 -15.78 -9.29
C TYR A 45 10.83 -16.76 -8.71
N ASP A 46 11.72 -17.27 -9.57
CA ASP A 46 12.83 -18.13 -9.15
C ASP A 46 13.79 -17.39 -8.19
N TYR A 47 13.95 -16.08 -8.39
CA TYR A 47 14.80 -15.22 -7.57
C TYR A 47 14.17 -13.85 -7.34
N TYR A 48 14.28 -13.38 -6.11
CA TYR A 48 13.99 -12.00 -5.74
C TYR A 48 15.28 -11.20 -5.57
N GLN A 49 15.28 -9.96 -6.05
CA GLN A 49 16.36 -9.00 -5.86
C GLN A 49 16.03 -8.10 -4.68
N VAL A 50 16.84 -8.15 -3.62
CA VAL A 50 16.72 -7.23 -2.48
C VAL A 50 17.57 -5.99 -2.76
N ILE A 51 16.97 -4.81 -2.60
CA ILE A 51 17.53 -3.51 -3.04
C ILE A 51 17.44 -2.51 -1.88
N ASP A 52 18.46 -1.70 -1.66
CA ASP A 52 18.39 -0.56 -0.73
C ASP A 52 17.40 0.49 -1.25
N GLU A 53 16.35 0.80 -0.47
CA GLU A 53 15.29 1.73 -0.89
C GLU A 53 15.79 3.15 -1.19
N LYS A 54 16.91 3.58 -0.61
CA LYS A 54 17.42 4.96 -0.74
C LYS A 54 18.40 5.10 -1.90
N THR A 55 19.29 4.12 -2.04
CA THR A 55 20.37 4.19 -3.03
C THR A 55 20.05 3.43 -4.31
N SER A 56 18.99 2.60 -4.31
CA SER A 56 18.67 1.66 -5.39
C SER A 56 19.79 0.65 -5.67
N GLN A 57 20.75 0.50 -4.75
CA GLN A 57 21.82 -0.49 -4.90
C GLN A 57 21.30 -1.90 -4.55
N PRO A 58 21.62 -2.92 -5.35
CA PRO A 58 21.29 -4.30 -5.02
C PRO A 58 22.08 -4.75 -3.80
N LEU A 59 21.39 -5.37 -2.85
CA LEU A 59 21.98 -5.95 -1.63
C LEU A 59 22.28 -7.43 -1.81
N MET A 60 21.33 -8.20 -2.38
CA MET A 60 21.47 -9.64 -2.61
C MET A 60 20.38 -10.19 -3.53
N HIS A 61 20.57 -11.42 -4.00
CA HIS A 61 19.54 -12.22 -4.69
C HIS A 61 19.18 -13.43 -3.82
N VAL A 62 17.89 -13.71 -3.65
CA VAL A 62 17.41 -14.81 -2.82
C VAL A 62 16.45 -15.73 -3.58
N PRO A 63 16.61 -17.06 -3.52
CA PRO A 63 15.74 -18.03 -4.19
C PRO A 63 14.50 -18.36 -3.35
N MET A 64 13.91 -17.35 -2.70
CA MET A 64 12.71 -17.52 -1.87
C MET A 64 11.84 -16.28 -1.94
N ILE A 65 10.54 -16.47 -1.70
CA ILE A 65 9.57 -15.38 -1.65
C ILE A 65 9.95 -14.42 -0.53
N VAL A 66 10.01 -13.13 -0.86
CA VAL A 66 10.31 -12.06 0.08
C VAL A 66 9.02 -11.29 0.39
N ASN A 67 8.74 -11.08 1.67
CA ASN A 67 7.57 -10.37 2.16
C ASN A 67 7.96 -9.03 2.79
N ILE A 68 7.00 -8.11 2.84
CA ILE A 68 7.15 -6.88 3.62
C ILE A 68 7.29 -7.25 5.10
N GLY A 69 8.31 -6.70 5.77
CA GLY A 69 8.66 -7.00 7.14
C GLY A 69 9.80 -7.99 7.30
N ASP A 70 10.14 -8.75 6.25
CA ASP A 70 11.30 -9.63 6.25
C ASP A 70 12.57 -8.82 6.46
N GLU A 71 13.56 -9.43 7.10
CA GLU A 71 14.83 -8.79 7.40
C GLU A 71 15.97 -9.54 6.74
N VAL A 72 16.93 -8.77 6.22
CA VAL A 72 18.15 -9.30 5.62
C VAL A 72 19.35 -8.66 6.27
N ILE A 73 20.42 -9.43 6.33
CA ILE A 73 21.70 -9.03 6.88
C ILE A 73 22.72 -9.15 5.76
N THR A 74 23.48 -8.09 5.50
CA THR A 74 24.56 -8.10 4.51
C THR A 74 25.89 -8.52 5.12
N GLU A 75 26.85 -8.89 4.28
CA GLU A 75 28.22 -9.22 4.66
C GLU A 75 28.92 -8.05 5.39
N ASP A 76 28.54 -6.82 5.08
CA ASP A 76 29.01 -5.59 5.74
C ASP A 76 28.40 -5.34 7.12
N ASN A 77 27.86 -6.36 7.80
CA ASN A 77 27.29 -6.21 9.13
C ASN A 77 26.11 -5.20 9.18
N LYS A 78 25.34 -5.05 8.09
CA LYS A 78 24.18 -4.15 8.04
C LYS A 78 22.88 -4.92 8.00
N ARG A 79 21.94 -4.55 8.87
CA ARG A 79 20.58 -5.11 8.90
C ARG A 79 19.60 -4.19 8.18
N TYR A 80 18.79 -4.77 7.31
CA TYR A 80 17.77 -4.10 6.54
C TYR A 80 16.41 -4.78 6.75
N ARG A 81 15.32 -4.03 6.61
CA ARG A 81 13.94 -4.55 6.61
C ARG A 81 13.24 -4.22 5.32
N VAL A 82 12.62 -5.21 4.70
CA VAL A 82 11.82 -5.05 3.48
C VAL A 82 10.59 -4.20 3.80
N VAL A 83 10.40 -3.11 3.07
CA VAL A 83 9.29 -2.17 3.26
C VAL A 83 8.31 -2.15 2.07
N LYS A 84 8.74 -2.69 0.92
CA LYS A 84 7.97 -2.70 -0.32
C LYS A 84 8.44 -3.85 -1.20
N VAL A 85 7.51 -4.53 -1.87
CA VAL A 85 7.80 -5.54 -2.88
C VAL A 85 7.04 -5.18 -4.15
N GLU A 86 7.74 -5.09 -5.27
CA GLU A 86 7.17 -4.90 -6.60
C GLU A 86 7.75 -5.94 -7.53
N GLU A 87 6.90 -6.78 -8.12
CA GLU A 87 7.35 -7.91 -8.95
C GLU A 87 8.37 -8.78 -8.21
N ASN A 88 9.56 -8.98 -8.76
CA ASN A 88 10.67 -9.71 -8.15
C ASN A 88 11.65 -8.80 -7.38
N ARG A 89 11.28 -7.54 -7.11
CA ARG A 89 12.13 -6.55 -6.44
C ARG A 89 11.60 -6.28 -5.03
N ALA A 90 12.43 -6.53 -4.03
CA ALA A 90 12.15 -6.21 -2.65
C ALA A 90 13.00 -5.01 -2.22
N TYR A 91 12.36 -3.88 -1.91
CA TYR A 91 13.04 -2.70 -1.41
C TYR A 91 13.13 -2.74 0.10
N ALA A 92 14.35 -2.58 0.62
CA ALA A 92 14.66 -2.72 2.03
C ALA A 92 15.27 -1.43 2.59
N ARG A 93 14.85 -1.08 3.81
CA ARG A 93 15.31 0.07 4.58
C ARG A 93 16.38 -0.36 5.57
N PHE A 94 17.48 0.36 5.61
CA PHE A 94 18.51 0.18 6.64
C PHE A 94 17.93 0.39 8.04
N ILE A 95 18.21 -0.55 8.95
CA ILE A 95 17.84 -0.46 10.36
C ILE A 95 19.07 -0.04 11.18
N GLU A 96 20.11 -0.88 11.17
CA GLU A 96 21.27 -0.73 12.06
C GLU A 96 22.47 -1.53 11.56
N TYR A 97 23.64 -1.21 12.13
CA TYR A 97 24.80 -2.09 12.09
C TYR A 97 24.68 -3.15 13.17
N ILE A 98 25.03 -4.39 12.85
CA ILE A 98 25.09 -5.52 13.76
C ILE A 98 26.53 -6.01 13.89
N ASN A 99 26.87 -6.74 14.95
CA ASN A 99 28.18 -7.37 15.06
C ASN A 99 28.02 -8.88 14.91
N LEU A 100 28.29 -9.41 13.71
CA LEU A 100 28.17 -10.84 13.42
C LEU A 100 29.25 -11.69 14.11
N GLU A 101 30.42 -11.12 14.43
CA GLU A 101 31.50 -11.85 15.10
C GLU A 101 31.08 -12.39 16.47
N ARG A 102 30.13 -11.71 17.14
CA ARG A 102 29.56 -12.17 18.41
C ARG A 102 28.82 -13.51 18.32
N TYR A 103 28.51 -13.96 17.11
CA TYR A 103 27.73 -15.18 16.86
C TYR A 103 28.57 -16.29 16.22
N HIS A 104 29.85 -16.06 15.95
CA HIS A 104 30.76 -17.11 15.53
C HIS A 104 31.16 -17.96 16.73
N SER A 105 30.74 -19.23 16.74
CA SER A 105 31.35 -20.22 17.63
C SER A 105 32.78 -20.52 17.17
N PRO A 106 33.74 -20.71 18.09
CA PRO A 106 35.07 -21.17 17.72
C PRO A 106 34.99 -22.51 16.97
N PRO A 107 35.90 -22.75 16.00
CA PRO A 107 35.91 -23.94 15.15
C PRO A 107 36.12 -25.24 15.94
#